data_AF-A0A8B4S7B5-F1
#
_entry.id   AF-A0A8B4S7B5-F1
#
_cell.length_a   1.000
_cell.length_b   1.000
_cell.length_c   1.000
_cell.angle_alpha   90.00
_cell.angle_beta   90.00
_cell.angle_gamma   90.00
#
_symmetry.space_group_name_H-M   'P 1'
#
loop_
_entity.id
_entity.type
_entity.pdbx_description
1 polymer ?
#
loop_
_entity_poly.entity_id
_entity_poly.type
_entity_poly.pdbx_seq_one_letter_code
_entity_poly.pdbx_strand_id
1 'polypeptide(L)'
;MTTYNTHNPLGSQDPRDLFDNAQNMDRAVNSQTAEEWIDRLGKPRKTWHGIEKTAKLDIAQAVSEATVEAGSYRDQAQVARDDAIAAAAASGPLKFYVTYAQAEADRANIPLDGLVEIARDETKNGARTRYFNRVSGLDFAVNLDQLRLDLIDPAMGAMIVAFLDGRTVKDKLLDEINIKDYGDVGNGQIADAALAAAIAAANGPGLIRFPAGNYVFTSKKTLTSANIGLRFVGDGERTTIITKQFNGDLFELDACPYHSVSEMTLDGQYGTYTGRAALVKANSHYPRYENFTTKGFSGEHIAFEASAGFGAGVNNHTALAGSGQGAIVGLKLLGKDTGYSVRRITNPNYAGSIDLAAGCDNVFITSGQVTKVDTSNDCGHLFIQGVRWGNAGVRVDIYGNTFVTGCSFAQSVRLMPGWDGVFVGNRQDGGSAPYFENLAFSGLVYHSAPDGSTFLAKASLIANMPGSIEVAGVNSVGDTDYTFNPTASPTHLIFDTAFSANRSISLPTLNVAYGQKLRITRSAANVGGPWTLEVGSTGKTMVYNTWCDLIFNGSFWAVTASGNI
;
A
#
# COMPACT_ATOMS: atom_id res chain seq x y z
N MET A 1 -54.22 -40.64 -103.18
CA MET A 1 -54.00 -42.04 -103.60
C MET A 1 -52.97 -41.95 -104.70
N THR A 2 -51.88 -42.72 -104.62
CA THR A 2 -50.84 -42.64 -105.64
C THR A 2 -51.30 -43.37 -106.89
N THR A 3 -50.88 -42.88 -108.06
CA THR A 3 -51.39 -43.36 -109.34
C THR A 3 -51.07 -44.83 -109.60
N TYR A 4 -49.90 -45.33 -109.19
CA TYR A 4 -49.45 -46.68 -109.54
C TYR A 4 -49.49 -47.69 -108.40
N ASN A 5 -49.24 -47.25 -107.18
CA ASN A 5 -49.28 -48.01 -105.94
C ASN A 5 -48.58 -49.39 -106.04
N THR A 6 -47.32 -49.37 -106.46
CA THR A 6 -46.52 -50.58 -106.75
C THR A 6 -46.16 -51.40 -105.50
N HIS A 7 -46.15 -50.79 -104.32
CA HIS A 7 -45.71 -51.37 -103.03
C HIS A 7 -44.29 -51.94 -103.00
N ASN A 8 -43.43 -51.54 -103.93
CA ASN A 8 -42.03 -51.94 -103.90
C ASN A 8 -41.32 -51.38 -102.64
N PRO A 9 -40.32 -52.07 -102.08
CA PRO A 9 -39.58 -51.60 -100.90
C PRO A 9 -38.85 -50.27 -101.15
N LEU A 10 -38.35 -49.63 -100.07
CA LEU A 10 -37.56 -48.38 -100.15
C LEU A 10 -36.25 -48.62 -100.91
N GLY A 11 -35.87 -47.67 -101.78
CA GLY A 11 -34.71 -47.79 -102.68
C GLY A 11 -35.01 -48.41 -104.04
N SER A 12 -36.27 -48.75 -104.34
CA SER A 12 -36.70 -49.20 -105.68
C SER A 12 -36.35 -48.17 -106.77
N GLN A 13 -35.80 -48.64 -107.88
CA GLN A 13 -35.49 -47.84 -109.07
C GLN A 13 -36.62 -47.86 -110.12
N ASP A 14 -37.78 -48.46 -109.81
CA ASP A 14 -38.92 -48.46 -110.72
C ASP A 14 -39.38 -47.01 -110.97
N PRO A 15 -39.46 -46.55 -112.24
CA PRO A 15 -39.90 -45.19 -112.55
C PRO A 15 -41.28 -44.84 -112.00
N ARG A 16 -42.17 -45.84 -111.81
CA ARG A 16 -43.49 -45.64 -111.20
C ARG A 16 -43.42 -45.30 -109.72
N ASP A 17 -42.41 -45.83 -109.00
CA ASP A 17 -42.14 -45.47 -107.61
C ASP A 17 -41.66 -44.02 -107.48
N LEU A 18 -40.87 -43.54 -108.45
CA LEU A 18 -40.42 -42.14 -108.48
C LEU A 18 -41.62 -41.19 -108.60
N PHE A 19 -42.56 -41.52 -109.50
CA PHE A 19 -43.79 -40.73 -109.67
C PHE A 19 -44.67 -40.75 -108.42
N ASP A 20 -44.90 -41.94 -107.85
CA ASP A 20 -45.68 -42.09 -106.62
C ASP A 20 -45.03 -41.37 -105.43
N ASN A 21 -43.69 -41.42 -105.30
CA ASN A 21 -42.95 -40.66 -104.28
C ASN A 21 -43.08 -39.15 -104.47
N ALA A 22 -42.99 -38.66 -105.71
CA ALA A 22 -43.13 -37.24 -106.02
C ALA A 22 -44.54 -36.72 -105.69
N GLN A 23 -45.60 -37.43 -106.12
CA GLN A 23 -46.98 -37.11 -105.75
C GLN A 23 -47.23 -37.15 -104.24
N ASN A 24 -46.66 -38.16 -103.58
CA ASN A 24 -46.78 -38.31 -102.15
C ASN A 24 -46.07 -37.20 -101.38
N MET A 25 -44.86 -36.82 -101.80
CA MET A 25 -44.11 -35.73 -101.19
C MET A 25 -44.83 -34.40 -101.39
N ASP A 26 -45.36 -34.16 -102.60
CA ASP A 26 -46.17 -32.97 -102.88
C ASP A 26 -47.40 -32.91 -101.96
N ARG A 27 -48.12 -34.04 -101.81
CA ARG A 27 -49.26 -34.10 -100.89
C ARG A 27 -48.85 -34.00 -99.41
N ALA A 28 -47.71 -34.56 -99.01
CA ALA A 28 -47.22 -34.54 -97.64
C ALA A 28 -46.85 -33.12 -97.19
N VAL A 29 -46.22 -32.34 -98.07
CA VAL A 29 -45.67 -31.02 -97.75
C VAL A 29 -46.64 -29.90 -98.11
N ASN A 30 -47.25 -29.95 -99.29
CA ASN A 30 -48.01 -28.82 -99.85
C ASN A 30 -49.52 -28.91 -99.63
N SER A 31 -50.04 -30.03 -99.11
CA SER A 31 -51.47 -30.12 -98.77
C SER A 31 -51.80 -29.16 -97.63
N GLN A 32 -52.72 -28.21 -97.88
CA GLN A 32 -53.15 -27.20 -96.91
C GLN A 32 -54.41 -27.60 -96.11
N THR A 33 -55.00 -28.75 -96.38
CA THR A 33 -56.28 -29.18 -95.78
C THR A 33 -56.27 -30.60 -95.25
N ALA A 34 -55.57 -31.53 -95.92
CA ALA A 34 -55.41 -32.88 -95.39
C ALA A 34 -54.38 -32.86 -94.25
N GLU A 35 -54.77 -33.37 -93.09
CA GLU A 35 -53.90 -33.53 -91.92
C GLU A 35 -53.06 -34.79 -91.99
N GLU A 36 -53.53 -35.76 -92.78
CA GLU A 36 -52.86 -37.04 -92.99
C GLU A 36 -52.77 -37.37 -94.47
N TRP A 37 -51.72 -38.11 -94.81
CA TRP A 37 -51.56 -38.74 -96.11
C TRP A 37 -51.13 -40.19 -95.91
N ILE A 38 -51.52 -41.04 -96.85
CA ILE A 38 -51.09 -42.44 -96.90
C ILE A 38 -49.83 -42.49 -97.74
N ASP A 39 -48.73 -42.98 -97.18
CA ASP A 39 -47.50 -43.16 -97.92
C ASP A 39 -47.60 -44.27 -98.98
N ARG A 40 -46.62 -44.36 -99.88
CA ARG A 40 -46.63 -45.39 -100.93
C ARG A 40 -46.55 -46.83 -100.39
N LEU A 41 -46.29 -47.02 -99.10
CA LEU A 41 -46.30 -48.31 -98.42
C LEU A 41 -47.62 -48.56 -97.67
N GLY A 42 -48.61 -47.67 -97.83
CA GLY A 42 -49.91 -47.79 -97.20
C GLY A 42 -49.97 -47.26 -95.76
N LYS A 43 -48.94 -46.61 -95.23
CA LYS A 43 -48.93 -46.13 -93.84
C LYS A 43 -49.47 -44.70 -93.72
N PRO A 44 -50.40 -44.43 -92.80
CA PRO A 44 -50.83 -43.06 -92.51
C PRO A 44 -49.72 -42.28 -91.82
N ARG A 45 -49.50 -41.06 -92.29
CA ARG A 45 -48.54 -40.10 -91.73
C ARG A 45 -49.17 -38.72 -91.71
N LYS A 46 -48.74 -37.87 -90.79
CA LYS A 46 -49.15 -36.46 -90.80
C LYS A 46 -48.55 -35.74 -92.02
N THR A 47 -49.34 -34.89 -92.65
CA THR A 47 -48.82 -33.87 -93.57
C THR A 47 -48.15 -32.75 -92.76
N TRP A 48 -47.41 -31.86 -93.42
CA TRP A 48 -46.89 -30.65 -92.79
C TRP A 48 -48.00 -29.82 -92.15
N HIS A 49 -49.14 -29.67 -92.84
CA HIS A 49 -50.33 -29.01 -92.29
C HIS A 49 -50.86 -29.70 -91.02
N GLY A 50 -50.93 -31.03 -90.98
CA GLY A 50 -51.35 -31.78 -89.78
C GLY A 50 -50.39 -31.61 -88.60
N ILE A 51 -49.08 -31.54 -88.87
CA ILE A 51 -48.06 -31.23 -87.86
C ILE A 51 -48.24 -29.80 -87.34
N GLU A 52 -48.36 -28.80 -88.22
CA GLU A 52 -48.57 -27.40 -87.83
C GLU A 52 -49.85 -27.21 -87.02
N LYS A 53 -50.94 -27.88 -87.41
CA LYS A 53 -52.22 -27.83 -86.67
C LYS A 53 -52.07 -28.43 -85.28
N THR A 54 -51.40 -29.58 -85.16
CA THR A 54 -51.14 -30.21 -83.85
C THR A 54 -50.27 -29.29 -82.99
N ALA A 55 -49.17 -28.76 -83.54
CA ALA A 55 -48.28 -27.85 -82.82
C ALA A 55 -49.01 -26.59 -82.35
N LYS A 56 -49.91 -26.01 -83.18
CA LYS A 56 -50.74 -24.87 -82.77
C LYS A 56 -51.67 -25.22 -81.61
N LEU A 57 -52.27 -26.41 -81.61
CA LEU A 57 -53.13 -26.87 -80.53
C LEU A 57 -52.33 -27.12 -79.24
N ASP A 58 -51.20 -27.80 -79.33
CA ASP A 58 -50.33 -28.09 -78.17
C ASP A 58 -49.76 -26.78 -77.57
N ILE A 59 -49.35 -25.84 -78.43
CA ILE A 59 -48.92 -24.50 -77.99
C ILE A 59 -50.07 -23.76 -77.33
N ALA A 60 -51.27 -23.77 -77.93
CA ALA A 60 -52.43 -23.11 -77.35
C ALA A 60 -52.81 -23.70 -75.98
N GLN A 61 -52.73 -25.03 -75.84
CA GLN A 61 -52.96 -25.70 -74.57
C GLN A 61 -51.88 -25.34 -73.54
N ALA A 62 -50.60 -25.42 -73.90
CA ALA A 62 -49.49 -25.08 -73.01
C ALA A 62 -49.55 -23.60 -72.57
N VAL A 63 -49.92 -22.68 -73.48
CA VAL A 63 -50.13 -21.27 -73.17
C VAL A 63 -51.33 -21.10 -72.22
N SER A 64 -52.43 -21.83 -72.45
CA SER A 64 -53.61 -21.80 -71.57
C SER A 64 -53.27 -22.28 -70.17
N GLU A 65 -52.59 -23.42 -70.04
CA GLU A 65 -52.18 -24.00 -68.76
C GLU A 65 -51.21 -23.06 -68.01
N ALA A 66 -50.18 -22.55 -68.70
CA ALA A 66 -49.24 -21.59 -68.11
C ALA A 66 -49.93 -20.28 -67.68
N THR A 67 -50.92 -19.80 -68.43
CA THR A 67 -51.69 -18.60 -68.08
C THR A 67 -52.51 -18.81 -66.81
N VAL A 68 -53.13 -19.99 -66.66
CA VAL A 68 -53.88 -20.36 -65.45
C VAL A 68 -52.95 -20.47 -64.25
N GLU A 69 -51.80 -21.13 -64.40
CA GLU A 69 -50.82 -21.28 -63.33
C GLU A 69 -50.27 -19.92 -62.87
N ALA A 70 -49.94 -19.05 -63.82
CA ALA A 70 -49.52 -17.67 -63.54
C ALA A 70 -50.64 -16.83 -62.88
N GLY A 71 -51.91 -17.11 -63.18
CA GLY A 71 -53.06 -16.57 -62.46
C GLY A 71 -53.05 -16.98 -60.98
N SER A 72 -52.93 -18.29 -60.73
CA SER A 72 -52.86 -18.87 -59.38
C SER A 72 -51.75 -18.26 -58.53
N TYR A 73 -50.54 -18.10 -59.06
CA TYR A 73 -49.44 -17.47 -58.30
C TYR A 73 -49.70 -16.00 -57.99
N ARG A 74 -50.35 -15.25 -58.89
CA ARG A 74 -50.75 -13.86 -58.62
C ARG A 74 -51.78 -13.80 -57.50
N ASP A 75 -52.78 -14.69 -57.52
CA ASP A 75 -53.82 -14.74 -56.48
C ASP A 75 -53.22 -15.12 -55.12
N GLN A 76 -52.32 -16.12 -55.07
CA GLN A 76 -51.61 -16.48 -53.84
C GLN A 76 -50.74 -15.34 -53.31
N ALA A 77 -50.03 -14.63 -54.18
CA ALA A 77 -49.24 -13.47 -53.78
C ALA A 77 -50.12 -12.32 -53.26
N GLN A 78 -51.31 -12.15 -53.85
CA GLN A 78 -52.28 -11.16 -53.37
C GLN A 78 -52.82 -11.55 -51.99
N VAL A 79 -53.21 -12.80 -51.77
CA VAL A 79 -53.65 -13.30 -50.46
C VAL A 79 -52.54 -13.13 -49.42
N ALA A 80 -51.30 -13.55 -49.72
CA ALA A 80 -50.17 -13.40 -48.79
C ALA A 80 -49.86 -11.93 -48.46
N ARG A 81 -49.99 -11.03 -49.44
CA ARG A 81 -49.86 -9.58 -49.21
C ARG A 81 -50.99 -9.06 -48.33
N ASP A 82 -52.22 -9.44 -48.61
CA ASP A 82 -53.40 -8.96 -47.90
C ASP A 82 -53.41 -9.53 -46.45
N ASP A 83 -52.95 -10.76 -46.24
CA ASP A 83 -52.71 -11.36 -44.92
C ASP A 83 -51.59 -10.64 -44.15
N ALA A 84 -50.49 -10.28 -44.82
CA ALA A 84 -49.41 -9.51 -44.21
C ALA A 84 -49.88 -8.10 -43.81
N ILE A 85 -50.72 -7.45 -44.63
CA ILE A 85 -51.36 -6.17 -44.32
C ILE A 85 -52.29 -6.33 -43.10
N ALA A 86 -53.11 -7.38 -43.06
CA ALA A 86 -54.00 -7.66 -41.95
C ALA A 86 -53.25 -7.93 -40.64
N ALA A 87 -52.15 -8.69 -40.68
CA ALA A 87 -51.31 -8.97 -39.52
C ALA A 87 -50.59 -7.71 -38.99
N ALA A 88 -50.09 -6.84 -39.88
CA ALA A 88 -49.49 -5.56 -39.51
C ALA A 88 -50.53 -4.59 -38.91
N ALA A 89 -51.77 -4.59 -39.42
CA ALA A 89 -52.87 -3.81 -38.87
C ALA A 89 -53.32 -4.33 -37.49
N ALA A 90 -53.33 -5.65 -37.27
CA ALA A 90 -53.72 -6.27 -36.01
C ALA A 90 -52.69 -6.06 -34.88
N SER A 91 -51.40 -5.98 -35.22
CA SER A 91 -50.33 -5.62 -34.29
C SER A 91 -50.39 -4.17 -33.81
N GLY A 92 -51.14 -3.32 -34.54
CA GLY A 92 -51.33 -1.90 -34.27
C GLY A 92 -50.05 -1.07 -34.48
N PRO A 93 -50.03 -0.05 -35.36
CA PRO A 93 -49.00 0.99 -35.25
C PRO A 93 -49.11 1.62 -33.87
N LEU A 94 -47.98 1.91 -33.23
CA LEU A 94 -47.92 2.76 -32.03
C LEU A 94 -48.87 3.94 -32.23
N LYS A 95 -49.98 3.96 -31.49
CA LYS A 95 -50.97 5.03 -31.65
C LYS A 95 -50.46 6.26 -30.91
N PHE A 96 -50.40 7.38 -31.62
CA PHE A 96 -49.95 8.66 -31.08
C PHE A 96 -51.15 9.54 -30.76
N TYR A 97 -51.24 9.99 -29.52
CA TYR A 97 -52.21 11.00 -29.10
C TYR A 97 -51.49 12.25 -28.63
N VAL A 98 -52.18 13.40 -28.67
CA VAL A 98 -51.61 14.64 -28.13
C VAL A 98 -51.74 14.65 -26.61
N THR A 99 -52.86 14.19 -26.05
CA THR A 99 -53.15 14.24 -24.60
C THR A 99 -53.62 12.88 -24.06
N TYR A 100 -53.52 12.66 -22.75
CA TYR A 100 -53.99 11.46 -22.07
C TYR A 100 -55.50 11.30 -22.18
N ALA A 101 -56.26 12.40 -22.05
CA ALA A 101 -57.71 12.38 -22.23
C ALA A 101 -58.13 11.92 -23.64
N GLN A 102 -57.35 12.25 -24.69
CA GLN A 102 -57.61 11.77 -26.04
C GLN A 102 -57.37 10.25 -26.15
N ALA A 103 -56.28 9.76 -25.54
CA ALA A 103 -55.97 8.34 -25.52
C ALA A 103 -57.02 7.53 -24.74
N GLU A 104 -57.45 8.02 -23.57
CA GLU A 104 -58.44 7.37 -22.72
C GLU A 104 -59.84 7.34 -23.37
N ALA A 105 -60.21 8.41 -24.07
CA ALA A 105 -61.47 8.46 -24.83
C ALA A 105 -61.48 7.49 -26.02
N ASP A 106 -60.31 7.23 -26.64
CA ASP A 106 -60.17 6.30 -27.77
C ASP A 106 -59.86 4.86 -27.33
N ARG A 107 -59.88 4.57 -26.02
CA ARG A 107 -59.45 3.27 -25.46
C ARG A 107 -60.17 2.06 -26.06
N ALA A 108 -61.45 2.21 -26.43
CA ALA A 108 -62.24 1.16 -27.08
C ALA A 108 -61.71 0.78 -28.48
N ASN A 109 -60.98 1.69 -29.14
CA ASN A 109 -60.40 1.49 -30.46
C ASN A 109 -58.91 1.12 -30.40
N ILE A 110 -58.35 0.93 -29.20
CA ILE A 110 -56.98 0.49 -28.98
C ILE A 110 -57.04 -1.00 -28.61
N PRO A 111 -56.29 -1.90 -29.28
CA PRO A 111 -56.24 -3.31 -28.89
C PRO A 111 -55.86 -3.48 -27.42
N LEU A 112 -56.38 -4.51 -26.75
CA LEU A 112 -55.90 -4.90 -25.43
C LEU A 112 -54.41 -5.25 -25.50
N ASP A 113 -53.62 -4.81 -24.52
CA ASP A 113 -52.16 -4.84 -24.49
C ASP A 113 -51.46 -4.03 -25.61
N GLY A 114 -52.24 -3.26 -26.38
CA GLY A 114 -51.72 -2.32 -27.37
C GLY A 114 -50.92 -1.19 -26.72
N LEU A 115 -49.80 -0.82 -27.36
CA LEU A 115 -48.94 0.26 -26.91
C LEU A 115 -49.42 1.60 -27.48
N VAL A 116 -49.53 2.59 -26.60
CA VAL A 116 -49.95 3.95 -26.92
C VAL A 116 -48.86 4.92 -26.50
N GLU A 117 -48.62 5.95 -27.31
CA GLU A 117 -47.74 7.06 -26.97
C GLU A 117 -48.52 8.37 -26.92
N ILE A 118 -48.29 9.15 -25.87
CA ILE A 118 -48.93 10.45 -25.67
C ILE A 118 -47.83 11.52 -25.72
N ALA A 119 -48.01 12.52 -26.56
CA ALA A 119 -47.01 13.56 -26.78
C ALA A 119 -46.97 14.63 -25.67
N ARG A 120 -48.10 14.93 -25.03
CA ARG A 120 -48.24 15.91 -23.94
C ARG A 120 -49.22 15.40 -22.88
N ASP A 121 -48.74 14.48 -22.05
CA ASP A 121 -49.56 13.85 -21.03
C ASP A 121 -49.80 14.79 -19.85
N GLU A 122 -51.00 15.36 -19.79
CA GLU A 122 -51.46 16.25 -18.72
C GLU A 122 -51.45 15.60 -17.33
N THR A 123 -51.49 14.26 -17.24
CA THR A 123 -51.37 13.54 -15.96
C THR A 123 -49.93 13.40 -15.48
N LYS A 124 -48.97 13.64 -16.38
CA LYS A 124 -47.51 13.58 -16.15
C LYS A 124 -46.83 14.90 -16.53
N ASN A 125 -47.43 16.02 -16.15
CA ASN A 125 -46.89 17.38 -16.34
C ASN A 125 -46.55 17.73 -17.80
N GLY A 126 -47.29 17.18 -18.76
CA GLY A 126 -47.10 17.42 -20.19
C GLY A 126 -45.96 16.62 -20.84
N ALA A 127 -45.43 15.60 -20.16
CA ALA A 127 -44.35 14.77 -20.69
C ALA A 127 -44.81 13.83 -21.81
N ARG A 128 -43.85 13.38 -22.63
CA ARG A 128 -44.03 12.30 -23.60
C ARG A 128 -44.00 10.95 -22.89
N THR A 129 -45.12 10.24 -22.90
CA THR A 129 -45.33 9.02 -22.11
C THR A 129 -45.82 7.86 -22.97
N ARG A 130 -45.64 6.63 -22.50
CA ARG A 130 -46.23 5.43 -23.09
C ARG A 130 -47.05 4.67 -22.09
N TYR A 131 -48.12 4.05 -22.59
CA TYR A 131 -49.05 3.24 -21.82
C TYR A 131 -49.37 1.94 -22.54
N PHE A 132 -49.65 0.90 -21.77
CA PHE A 132 -50.32 -0.29 -22.26
C PHE A 132 -51.82 -0.16 -22.02
N ASN A 133 -52.64 -0.45 -23.04
CA ASN A 133 -54.08 -0.53 -22.83
C ASN A 133 -54.43 -1.81 -22.08
N ARG A 134 -54.93 -1.69 -20.85
CA ARG A 134 -55.41 -2.81 -20.04
C ARG A 134 -56.92 -2.73 -19.85
N VAL A 135 -57.50 -3.82 -19.36
CA VAL A 135 -58.93 -3.89 -19.01
C VAL A 135 -59.31 -2.77 -18.02
N SER A 136 -58.42 -2.48 -17.07
CA SER A 136 -58.60 -1.45 -16.03
C SER A 136 -58.33 -0.01 -16.50
N GLY A 137 -57.86 0.21 -17.73
CA GLY A 137 -57.49 1.54 -18.25
C GLY A 137 -56.09 1.53 -18.88
N LEU A 138 -55.59 2.72 -19.21
CA LEU A 138 -54.20 2.90 -19.65
C LEU A 138 -53.23 2.72 -18.47
N ASP A 139 -52.41 1.66 -18.54
CA ASP A 139 -51.39 1.32 -17.55
C ASP A 139 -50.05 1.96 -17.92
N PHE A 140 -49.48 2.74 -17.01
CA PHE A 140 -48.29 3.56 -17.28
C PHE A 140 -47.08 2.67 -17.50
N ALA A 141 -46.49 2.74 -18.70
CA ALA A 141 -45.30 1.99 -19.05
C ALA A 141 -44.03 2.79 -18.75
N VAL A 142 -43.93 4.00 -19.30
CA VAL A 142 -42.74 4.84 -19.16
C VAL A 142 -43.04 6.31 -19.45
N ASN A 143 -42.37 7.20 -18.74
CA ASN A 143 -42.25 8.61 -19.10
C ASN A 143 -40.89 8.78 -19.78
N LEU A 144 -40.89 8.99 -21.11
CA LEU A 144 -39.66 9.04 -21.89
C LEU A 144 -38.85 10.31 -21.59
N ASP A 145 -39.53 11.41 -21.27
CA ASP A 145 -38.88 12.66 -20.93
C ASP A 145 -38.25 12.59 -19.54
N GLN A 146 -38.98 12.06 -18.56
CA GLN A 146 -38.45 11.86 -17.20
C GLN A 146 -37.32 10.82 -17.18
N LEU A 147 -37.46 9.69 -17.88
CA LEU A 147 -36.40 8.69 -17.96
C LEU A 147 -35.12 9.26 -18.59
N ARG A 148 -35.25 10.11 -19.63
CA ARG A 148 -34.10 10.80 -20.21
C ARG A 148 -33.48 11.78 -19.21
N LEU A 149 -34.28 12.53 -18.46
CA LEU A 149 -33.79 13.45 -17.44
C LEU A 149 -33.09 12.71 -16.29
N ASP A 150 -33.70 11.63 -15.79
CA ASP A 150 -33.18 10.79 -14.71
C ASP A 150 -31.87 10.09 -15.10
N LEU A 151 -31.75 9.64 -16.36
CA LEU A 151 -30.53 8.98 -16.85
C LEU A 151 -29.39 9.97 -17.12
N ILE A 152 -29.71 11.25 -17.37
CA ILE A 152 -28.72 12.31 -17.57
C ILE A 152 -28.23 12.88 -16.24
N ASP A 153 -29.00 12.74 -15.13
CA ASP A 153 -28.61 13.27 -13.83
C ASP A 153 -27.33 12.59 -13.30
N PRO A 154 -26.18 13.31 -13.26
CA PRO A 154 -24.92 12.73 -12.82
C PRO A 154 -24.91 12.45 -11.30
N ALA A 155 -25.83 13.02 -10.52
CA ALA A 155 -25.84 12.89 -9.06
C ALA A 155 -26.12 11.46 -8.57
N MET A 156 -26.84 10.66 -9.36
CA MET A 156 -27.28 9.32 -8.96
C MET A 156 -26.36 8.20 -9.47
N GLY A 157 -25.50 8.46 -10.46
CA GLY A 157 -24.75 7.43 -11.19
C GLY A 157 -24.03 6.41 -10.30
N ALA A 158 -23.03 6.82 -9.52
CA ALA A 158 -22.27 5.91 -8.67
C ALA A 158 -23.06 5.40 -7.43
N MET A 159 -24.15 6.08 -7.07
CA MET A 159 -24.98 5.75 -5.91
C MET A 159 -25.94 4.59 -6.18
N ILE A 160 -26.39 4.42 -7.42
CA ILE A 160 -27.36 3.37 -7.78
C ILE A 160 -26.68 2.09 -8.28
N VAL A 161 -25.40 2.16 -8.65
CA VAL A 161 -24.65 0.98 -9.10
C VAL A 161 -24.22 0.19 -7.87
N ALA A 162 -24.83 -1.00 -7.70
CA ALA A 162 -24.48 -1.93 -6.64
C ALA A 162 -23.02 -2.38 -6.77
N PHE A 163 -22.38 -2.54 -5.61
CA PHE A 163 -21.09 -3.15 -5.41
C PHE A 163 -21.25 -4.37 -4.48
N LEU A 164 -20.21 -5.18 -4.33
CA LEU A 164 -20.21 -6.35 -3.46
C LEU A 164 -20.63 -5.99 -2.02
N ASP A 165 -21.17 -6.98 -1.30
CA ASP A 165 -21.56 -6.86 0.12
C ASP A 165 -22.62 -5.79 0.42
N GLY A 166 -23.50 -5.49 -0.54
CA GLY A 166 -24.60 -4.53 -0.36
C GLY A 166 -24.15 -3.07 -0.35
N ARG A 167 -22.91 -2.79 -0.76
CA ARG A 167 -22.37 -1.43 -0.93
C ARG A 167 -22.75 -0.87 -2.29
N THR A 168 -22.50 0.42 -2.49
CA THR A 168 -22.58 1.08 -3.80
C THR A 168 -21.17 1.35 -4.35
N VAL A 169 -21.06 1.62 -5.65
CA VAL A 169 -19.79 2.08 -6.26
C VAL A 169 -19.30 3.37 -5.60
N LYS A 170 -20.20 4.29 -5.24
CA LYS A 170 -19.85 5.49 -4.46
C LYS A 170 -19.19 5.12 -3.14
N ASP A 171 -19.77 4.22 -2.36
CA ASP A 171 -19.20 3.82 -1.08
C ASP A 171 -17.80 3.24 -1.27
N LYS A 172 -17.58 2.49 -2.35
CA LYS A 172 -16.26 1.92 -2.65
C LYS A 172 -15.22 2.99 -3.00
N LEU A 173 -15.62 4.01 -3.76
CA LEU A 173 -14.74 5.13 -4.12
C LEU A 173 -14.39 6.00 -2.91
N LEU A 174 -15.27 6.08 -1.91
CA LEU A 174 -15.04 6.83 -0.68
C LEU A 174 -14.14 6.12 0.35
N ASP A 175 -13.71 4.87 0.11
CA ASP A 175 -12.72 4.18 0.97
C ASP A 175 -11.38 4.94 1.01
N GLU A 176 -11.03 5.63 -0.09
CA GLU A 176 -9.84 6.48 -0.23
C GLU A 176 -10.26 7.82 -0.82
N ILE A 177 -10.09 8.89 -0.04
CA ILE A 177 -10.49 10.23 -0.45
C ILE A 177 -9.31 10.93 -1.09
N ASN A 178 -9.42 11.30 -2.37
CA ASN A 178 -8.42 12.12 -3.03
C ASN A 178 -8.76 13.60 -2.82
N ILE A 179 -7.82 14.40 -2.29
CA ILE A 179 -8.05 15.83 -2.08
C ILE A 179 -8.41 16.58 -3.39
N LYS A 180 -7.94 16.08 -4.54
CA LYS A 180 -8.23 16.70 -5.84
C LYS A 180 -9.69 16.58 -6.27
N ASP A 181 -10.43 15.61 -5.72
CA ASP A 181 -11.88 15.47 -5.96
C ASP A 181 -12.68 16.62 -5.29
N TYR A 182 -12.04 17.39 -4.40
CA TYR A 182 -12.63 18.51 -3.66
C TYR A 182 -12.15 19.88 -4.15
N GLY A 183 -11.63 19.94 -5.38
CA GLY A 183 -11.33 21.19 -6.08
C GLY A 183 -9.88 21.68 -5.97
N ASP A 184 -8.99 20.95 -5.29
CA ASP A 184 -7.57 21.26 -5.32
C ASP A 184 -6.86 20.64 -6.54
N VAL A 185 -5.85 21.33 -7.08
CA VAL A 185 -5.10 20.88 -8.27
C VAL A 185 -3.68 20.42 -7.93
N GLY A 186 -3.14 20.81 -6.77
CA GLY A 186 -1.76 20.57 -6.35
C GLY A 186 -0.76 21.45 -7.10
N ASN A 187 -1.16 22.64 -7.55
CA ASN A 187 -0.33 23.58 -8.32
C ASN A 187 0.25 24.74 -7.47
N GLY A 188 0.16 24.66 -6.15
CA GLY A 188 0.56 25.71 -5.22
C GLY A 188 -0.53 26.74 -4.93
N GLN A 189 -1.79 26.48 -5.29
CA GLN A 189 -2.94 27.27 -4.85
C GLN A 189 -3.41 26.87 -3.44
N ILE A 190 -4.28 27.71 -2.87
CA ILE A 190 -4.83 27.54 -1.52
C ILE A 190 -5.73 26.30 -1.50
N ALA A 191 -5.38 25.34 -0.64
CA ALA A 191 -6.00 24.03 -0.50
C ALA A 191 -6.91 23.92 0.74
N ASP A 192 -7.04 24.98 1.54
CA ASP A 192 -7.75 24.95 2.82
C ASP A 192 -9.20 24.43 2.71
N ALA A 193 -9.96 24.91 1.73
CA ALA A 193 -11.37 24.53 1.53
C ALA A 193 -11.50 23.08 1.04
N ALA A 194 -10.63 22.66 0.12
CA ALA A 194 -10.59 21.30 -0.38
C ALA A 194 -10.27 20.29 0.73
N LEU A 195 -9.28 20.60 1.58
CA LEU A 195 -8.96 19.77 2.73
C LEU A 195 -10.13 19.69 3.72
N ALA A 196 -10.79 20.81 4.03
CA ALA A 196 -11.94 20.81 4.93
C ALA A 196 -13.07 19.91 4.42
N ALA A 197 -13.37 19.97 3.12
CA ALA A 197 -14.37 19.13 2.49
C ALA A 197 -13.96 17.65 2.46
N ALA A 198 -12.69 17.35 2.18
CA ALA A 198 -12.14 16.00 2.23
C ALA A 198 -12.19 15.39 3.65
N ILE A 199 -11.87 16.17 4.68
CA ILE A 199 -12.00 15.74 6.10
C ILE A 199 -13.45 15.45 6.46
N ALA A 200 -14.38 16.31 6.02
CA ALA A 200 -15.81 16.10 6.24
C ALA A 200 -16.31 14.82 5.56
N ALA A 201 -15.83 14.51 4.35
CA ALA A 201 -16.17 13.29 3.65
C ALA A 201 -15.60 12.02 4.31
N ALA A 202 -14.42 12.12 4.92
CA ALA A 202 -13.74 11.00 5.58
C ALA A 202 -14.47 10.50 6.84
N ASN A 203 -15.28 11.35 7.48
CA ASN A 203 -16.15 11.00 8.62
C ASN A 203 -15.46 10.20 9.76
N GLY A 204 -14.20 10.50 10.07
CA GLY A 204 -13.44 9.83 11.15
C GLY A 204 -12.22 9.05 10.62
N PRO A 205 -12.15 7.70 10.76
CA PRO A 205 -10.99 6.88 10.40
C PRO A 205 -10.90 6.66 8.87
N GLY A 206 -10.76 7.74 8.11
CA GLY A 206 -10.59 7.73 6.66
C GLY A 206 -9.14 7.96 6.24
N LEU A 207 -8.86 7.67 4.97
CA LEU A 207 -7.59 8.00 4.32
C LEU A 207 -7.83 9.17 3.36
N ILE A 208 -7.09 10.26 3.55
CA ILE A 208 -7.01 11.37 2.59
C ILE A 208 -5.67 11.27 1.86
N ARG A 209 -5.75 11.04 0.56
CA ARG A 209 -4.62 11.03 -0.33
C ARG A 209 -4.35 12.42 -0.89
N PHE A 210 -3.07 12.77 -0.91
CA PHE A 210 -2.50 13.95 -1.53
C PHE A 210 -1.62 13.50 -2.70
N PRO A 211 -2.16 13.42 -3.94
CA PRO A 211 -1.35 13.05 -5.09
C PRO A 211 -0.18 14.02 -5.31
N ALA A 212 0.74 13.70 -6.21
CA ALA A 212 1.83 14.60 -6.60
C ALA A 212 1.35 16.04 -6.83
N GLY A 213 2.02 17.00 -6.20
CA GLY A 213 1.63 18.40 -6.21
C GLY A 213 2.07 19.19 -4.98
N ASN A 214 1.90 20.50 -5.06
CA ASN A 214 2.08 21.45 -3.98
C ASN A 214 0.72 21.98 -3.49
N TYR A 215 0.42 21.80 -2.20
CA TYR A 215 -0.83 22.16 -1.55
C TYR A 215 -0.57 23.25 -0.53
N VAL A 216 -1.13 24.45 -0.72
CA VAL A 216 -0.87 25.57 0.19
C VAL A 216 -1.95 25.68 1.25
N PHE A 217 -1.57 25.68 2.52
CA PHE A 217 -2.47 26.00 3.63
C PHE A 217 -2.20 27.39 4.17
N THR A 218 -3.27 28.13 4.44
CA THR A 218 -3.27 29.51 4.94
C THR A 218 -3.79 29.62 6.37
N SER A 219 -4.16 28.49 6.98
CA SER A 219 -4.60 28.40 8.38
C SER A 219 -4.16 27.09 9.03
N LYS A 220 -4.02 27.12 10.37
CA LYS A 220 -3.73 25.94 11.21
C LYS A 220 -4.77 24.85 10.96
N LYS A 221 -4.32 23.59 10.89
CA LYS A 221 -5.18 22.41 10.79
C LYS A 221 -5.24 21.69 12.13
N THR A 222 -6.24 22.07 12.93
CA THR A 222 -6.54 21.40 14.20
C THR A 222 -7.39 20.17 13.94
N LEU A 223 -6.84 19.01 14.25
CA LEU A 223 -7.53 17.72 14.22
C LEU A 223 -7.94 17.38 15.66
N THR A 224 -9.23 17.11 15.85
CA THR A 224 -9.83 16.89 17.17
C THR A 224 -10.29 15.45 17.33
N SER A 225 -11.00 15.14 18.43
CA SER A 225 -11.64 13.84 18.64
C SER A 225 -12.66 13.46 17.54
N ALA A 226 -13.14 14.41 16.74
CA ALA A 226 -13.96 14.13 15.56
C ALA A 226 -13.16 13.50 14.39
N ASN A 227 -11.83 13.53 14.45
CA ASN A 227 -10.91 13.13 13.38
C ASN A 227 -10.06 11.90 13.76
N ILE A 228 -10.50 11.12 14.75
CA ILE A 228 -9.76 9.94 15.23
C ILE A 228 -9.48 8.98 14.07
N GLY A 229 -8.22 8.54 13.97
CA GLY A 229 -7.80 7.58 12.95
C GLY A 229 -7.67 8.15 11.54
N LEU A 230 -7.81 9.47 11.35
CA LEU A 230 -7.64 10.12 10.06
C LEU A 230 -6.17 10.02 9.60
N ARG A 231 -5.96 9.58 8.36
CA ARG A 231 -4.64 9.35 7.77
C ARG A 231 -4.40 10.25 6.57
N PHE A 232 -3.28 10.95 6.55
CA PHE A 232 -2.81 11.74 5.40
C PHE A 232 -1.66 11.02 4.72
N VAL A 233 -1.82 10.73 3.43
CA VAL A 233 -0.84 9.97 2.65
C VAL A 233 -0.53 10.71 1.35
N GLY A 234 0.75 10.92 1.07
CA GLY A 234 1.21 11.48 -0.21
C GLY A 234 1.68 10.41 -1.20
N ASP A 235 2.18 10.86 -2.36
CA ASP A 235 2.80 10.00 -3.38
C ASP A 235 4.34 9.89 -3.21
N GLY A 236 4.88 10.44 -2.12
CA GLY A 236 6.29 10.35 -1.75
C GLY A 236 6.90 11.69 -1.29
N GLU A 237 8.02 11.59 -0.59
CA GLU A 237 8.83 12.75 -0.19
C GLU A 237 9.25 13.56 -1.41
N ARG A 238 9.20 14.90 -1.31
CA ARG A 238 9.50 15.86 -2.39
C ARG A 238 8.58 15.78 -3.63
N THR A 239 7.65 14.84 -3.66
CA THR A 239 6.63 14.69 -4.72
C THR A 239 5.31 15.31 -4.28
N THR A 240 4.86 14.97 -3.08
CA THR A 240 3.73 15.62 -2.42
C THR A 240 4.27 16.63 -1.41
N ILE A 241 3.94 17.90 -1.59
CA ILE A 241 4.42 19.00 -0.74
C ILE A 241 3.21 19.73 -0.14
N ILE A 242 3.13 19.79 1.18
CA ILE A 242 2.20 20.69 1.89
C ILE A 242 2.99 21.91 2.34
N THR A 243 2.62 23.06 1.79
CA THR A 243 3.26 24.35 2.05
C THR A 243 2.42 25.19 2.99
N LYS A 244 3.05 25.72 4.03
CA LYS A 244 2.41 26.63 4.99
C LYS A 244 2.61 28.10 4.61
N GLN A 245 1.53 28.88 4.67
CA GLN A 245 1.53 30.33 4.44
C GLN A 245 0.85 31.15 5.56
N PHE A 246 1.13 30.80 6.82
CA PHE A 246 0.56 31.48 7.99
C PHE A 246 1.44 31.28 9.23
N ASN A 247 1.28 32.10 10.28
CA ASN A 247 1.95 31.91 11.57
C ASN A 247 1.17 30.93 12.48
N GLY A 248 1.88 30.03 13.17
CA GLY A 248 1.30 28.97 14.01
C GLY A 248 1.75 27.58 13.60
N ASP A 249 1.25 26.51 14.22
CA ASP A 249 1.57 25.13 13.82
C ASP A 249 0.77 24.72 12.58
N LEU A 250 1.38 23.96 11.65
CA LEU A 250 0.72 23.47 10.45
C LEU A 250 -0.40 22.49 10.82
N PHE A 251 -0.04 21.43 11.55
CA PHE A 251 -0.98 20.48 12.15
C PHE A 251 -0.96 20.57 13.67
N GLU A 252 -2.14 20.55 14.27
CA GLU A 252 -2.31 20.42 15.72
C GLU A 252 -3.23 19.23 16.00
N LEU A 253 -2.73 18.23 16.74
CA LEU A 253 -3.52 17.08 17.15
C LEU A 253 -4.00 17.33 18.58
N ASP A 254 -5.29 17.62 18.74
CA ASP A 254 -5.90 17.91 20.04
C ASP A 254 -6.89 16.81 20.43
N ALA A 255 -6.51 15.96 21.40
CA ALA A 255 -7.26 14.75 21.74
C ALA A 255 -7.63 13.89 20.50
N CYS A 256 -6.71 13.79 19.55
CA CYS A 256 -6.88 13.09 18.28
C CYS A 256 -5.91 11.90 18.18
N PRO A 257 -6.27 10.73 18.75
CA PRO A 257 -5.46 9.53 18.64
C PRO A 257 -5.49 8.90 17.23
N TYR A 258 -4.47 8.08 16.94
CA TYR A 258 -4.32 7.27 15.73
C TYR A 258 -4.18 8.04 14.41
N HIS A 259 -3.86 9.34 14.47
CA HIS A 259 -3.56 10.12 13.28
C HIS A 259 -2.27 9.64 12.61
N SER A 260 -2.21 9.69 11.27
CA SER A 260 -0.96 9.47 10.55
C SER A 260 -0.69 10.50 9.47
N VAL A 261 0.60 10.78 9.24
CA VAL A 261 1.12 11.53 8.10
C VAL A 261 2.23 10.71 7.47
N SER A 262 2.12 10.40 6.18
CA SER A 262 3.14 9.62 5.48
C SER A 262 3.37 10.03 4.04
N GLU A 263 4.56 9.69 3.51
CA GLU A 263 4.90 9.80 2.09
C GLU A 263 4.79 11.23 1.54
N MET A 264 5.28 12.23 2.29
CA MET A 264 5.16 13.64 1.87
C MET A 264 6.23 14.55 2.46
N THR A 265 6.26 15.80 1.98
CA THR A 265 7.06 16.88 2.54
C THR A 265 6.15 17.96 3.14
N LEU A 266 6.45 18.35 4.37
CA LEU A 266 5.88 19.53 5.03
C LEU A 266 6.86 20.69 4.93
N ASP A 267 6.42 21.82 4.41
CA ASP A 267 7.26 22.99 4.12
C ASP A 267 6.79 24.21 4.92
N GLY A 268 7.63 24.67 5.84
CA GLY A 268 7.44 25.87 6.65
C GLY A 268 7.86 27.18 5.97
N GLN A 269 8.30 27.14 4.70
CA GLN A 269 8.78 28.27 3.91
C GLN A 269 9.98 28.99 4.55
N TYR A 270 11.01 28.22 4.92
CA TYR A 270 12.34 28.70 5.35
C TYR A 270 12.33 29.85 6.38
N GLY A 271 11.43 29.80 7.36
CA GLY A 271 11.38 30.74 8.48
C GLY A 271 10.63 32.03 8.18
N THR A 272 9.99 32.15 7.01
CA THR A 272 9.02 33.21 6.72
C THR A 272 7.86 33.18 7.72
N TYR A 273 7.48 31.98 8.16
CA TYR A 273 6.39 31.79 9.13
C TYR A 273 6.86 31.09 10.41
N THR A 274 6.28 31.50 11.53
CA THR A 274 6.55 30.89 12.84
C THR A 274 5.72 29.64 13.08
N GLY A 275 6.17 28.79 14.00
CA GLY A 275 5.48 27.56 14.42
C GLY A 275 5.99 26.30 13.71
N ARG A 276 5.37 25.17 14.05
CA ARG A 276 5.90 23.83 13.78
C ARG A 276 5.21 23.15 12.61
N ALA A 277 5.75 22.02 12.15
CA ALA A 277 5.07 21.13 11.21
C ALA A 277 3.92 20.37 11.90
N ALA A 278 4.15 19.90 13.13
CA ALA A 278 3.11 19.27 13.93
C ALA A 278 3.30 19.54 15.43
N LEU A 279 2.20 19.85 16.11
CA LEU A 279 2.09 19.84 17.57
C LEU A 279 1.15 18.72 17.99
N VAL A 280 1.65 17.78 18.79
CA VAL A 280 0.85 16.70 19.39
C VAL A 280 0.54 17.07 20.83
N LYS A 281 -0.74 17.34 21.12
CA LYS A 281 -1.21 17.71 22.46
C LYS A 281 -1.55 16.48 23.29
N ALA A 282 -1.79 16.69 24.59
CA ALA A 282 -2.23 15.65 25.51
C ALA A 282 -3.43 14.87 24.96
N ASN A 283 -3.52 13.57 25.28
CA ASN A 283 -4.55 12.64 24.81
C ASN A 283 -4.55 12.31 23.30
N SER A 284 -3.62 12.86 22.51
CA SER A 284 -3.40 12.46 21.11
C SER A 284 -2.41 11.30 21.03
N HIS A 285 -2.89 10.07 21.31
CA HIS A 285 -2.07 8.86 21.39
C HIS A 285 -1.88 8.16 20.03
N TYR A 286 -0.81 7.37 19.92
CA TYR A 286 -0.46 6.56 18.75
C TYR A 286 -0.35 7.32 17.40
N PRO A 287 0.19 8.56 17.34
CA PRO A 287 0.41 9.19 16.05
C PRO A 287 1.52 8.46 15.28
N ARG A 288 1.36 8.36 13.95
CA ARG A 288 2.34 7.74 13.05
C ARG A 288 2.83 8.75 12.02
N TYR A 289 4.13 9.01 12.02
CA TYR A 289 4.79 9.83 11.02
C TYR A 289 5.80 8.96 10.29
N GLU A 290 5.59 8.70 9.01
CA GLU A 290 6.34 7.67 8.26
C GLU A 290 6.80 8.16 6.90
N ASN A 291 8.08 7.96 6.56
CA ASN A 291 8.64 8.31 5.24
C ASN A 291 8.29 9.75 4.84
N PHE A 292 8.66 10.71 5.69
CA PHE A 292 8.27 12.10 5.50
C PHE A 292 9.43 13.06 5.79
N THR A 293 9.40 14.18 5.08
CA THR A 293 10.38 15.25 5.22
C THR A 293 9.72 16.48 5.81
N THR A 294 10.38 17.13 6.76
CA THR A 294 10.04 18.49 7.19
C THR A 294 11.18 19.43 6.81
N LYS A 295 10.83 20.58 6.22
CA LYS A 295 11.83 21.59 5.84
C LYS A 295 11.30 22.99 6.09
N GLY A 296 12.22 23.91 6.35
CA GLY A 296 11.91 25.34 6.39
C GLY A 296 11.08 25.81 7.59
N PHE A 297 10.88 24.97 8.61
CA PHE A 297 10.31 25.43 9.89
C PHE A 297 11.39 26.11 10.73
N SER A 298 11.01 27.14 11.50
CA SER A 298 11.92 27.81 12.42
C SER A 298 11.84 27.16 13.81
N GLY A 299 12.96 26.71 14.35
CA GLY A 299 13.01 26.02 15.64
C GLY A 299 12.64 24.54 15.54
N GLU A 300 11.57 24.13 16.23
CA GLU A 300 11.14 22.74 16.33
C GLU A 300 10.15 22.33 15.23
N HIS A 301 10.42 21.21 14.57
CA HIS A 301 9.61 20.73 13.45
C HIS A 301 8.41 19.91 13.95
N ILE A 302 8.64 18.96 14.86
CA ILE A 302 7.58 18.20 15.54
C ILE A 302 7.76 18.35 17.04
N ALA A 303 6.67 18.65 17.75
CA ALA A 303 6.68 18.69 19.21
C ALA A 303 5.57 17.82 19.81
N PHE A 304 5.90 17.17 20.92
CA PHE A 304 4.97 16.48 21.79
C PHE A 304 4.86 17.26 23.10
N GLU A 305 3.64 17.61 23.51
CA GLU A 305 3.38 18.12 24.85
C GLU A 305 3.62 17.05 25.93
N ALA A 306 3.68 17.48 27.19
CA ALA A 306 3.68 16.57 28.33
C ALA A 306 2.46 15.64 28.25
N SER A 307 2.64 14.34 28.47
CA SER A 307 1.58 13.33 28.38
C SER A 307 0.95 13.19 26.98
N ALA A 308 1.64 13.62 25.92
CA ALA A 308 1.18 13.49 24.53
C ALA A 308 1.92 12.39 23.76
N GLY A 309 1.25 11.75 22.80
CA GLY A 309 1.91 10.81 21.89
C GLY A 309 2.32 9.47 22.50
N PHE A 310 1.58 8.94 23.49
CA PHE A 310 1.78 7.56 23.94
C PHE A 310 1.70 6.59 22.75
N GLY A 311 2.72 5.77 22.53
CA GLY A 311 2.79 4.85 21.40
C GLY A 311 3.15 5.50 20.06
N ALA A 312 3.59 6.76 20.05
CA ALA A 312 3.98 7.46 18.83
C ALA A 312 5.11 6.74 18.08
N GLY A 313 5.03 6.76 16.74
CA GLY A 313 6.11 6.33 15.86
C GLY A 313 6.50 7.44 14.90
N VAL A 314 7.78 7.78 14.88
CA VAL A 314 8.40 8.70 13.92
C VAL A 314 9.46 7.91 13.17
N ASN A 315 9.11 7.42 11.98
CA ASN A 315 9.89 6.47 11.21
C ASN A 315 10.38 7.14 9.91
N ASN A 316 11.67 7.04 9.63
CA ASN A 316 12.29 7.60 8.41
C ASN A 316 11.96 9.10 8.22
N HIS A 317 12.02 9.86 9.32
CA HIS A 317 11.82 11.30 9.27
C HIS A 317 13.11 11.99 8.82
N THR A 318 13.03 12.84 7.80
CA THR A 318 14.11 13.75 7.44
C THR A 318 13.76 15.18 7.85
N ALA A 319 14.58 15.80 8.70
CA ALA A 319 14.41 17.21 9.11
C ALA A 319 15.53 18.07 8.51
N LEU A 320 15.17 18.95 7.57
CA LEU A 320 16.11 19.77 6.82
C LEU A 320 16.10 21.23 7.29
N ALA A 321 17.30 21.78 7.48
CA ALA A 321 17.48 23.21 7.74
C ALA A 321 17.41 24.01 6.43
N GLY A 322 16.79 25.19 6.47
CA GLY A 322 16.84 26.17 5.39
C GLY A 322 18.16 26.93 5.33
N SER A 323 18.49 27.48 4.16
CA SER A 323 19.60 28.42 4.02
C SER A 323 19.36 29.65 4.92
N GLY A 324 20.26 29.90 5.87
CA GLY A 324 20.16 31.02 6.81
C GLY A 324 19.31 30.76 8.06
N GLN A 325 18.76 29.55 8.22
CA GLN A 325 18.13 29.14 9.48
C GLN A 325 19.21 28.68 10.48
N GLY A 326 19.04 29.04 11.75
CA GLY A 326 19.91 28.56 12.84
C GLY A 326 19.76 27.05 13.09
N ALA A 327 20.29 26.58 14.22
CA ALA A 327 20.10 25.18 14.61
C ALA A 327 18.60 24.82 14.69
N ILE A 328 18.21 23.77 13.97
CA ILE A 328 16.84 23.26 13.99
C ILE A 328 16.69 22.15 15.03
N VAL A 329 15.46 21.92 15.48
CA VAL A 329 15.10 20.78 16.33
C VAL A 329 14.12 19.91 15.53
N GLY A 330 14.58 18.75 15.07
CA GLY A 330 13.73 17.86 14.26
C GLY A 330 12.54 17.33 15.07
N LEU A 331 12.76 17.06 16.36
CA LEU A 331 11.74 16.54 17.26
C LEU A 331 11.99 17.06 18.67
N LYS A 332 10.93 17.49 19.36
CA LYS A 332 10.98 17.94 20.75
C LYS A 332 9.93 17.30 21.64
N LEU A 333 10.30 17.02 22.89
CA LEU A 333 9.38 16.74 23.98
C LEU A 333 9.35 17.96 24.91
N LEU A 334 8.17 18.55 25.10
CA LEU A 334 7.98 19.79 25.84
C LEU A 334 7.88 19.60 27.36
N GLY A 335 7.89 18.36 27.85
CA GLY A 335 7.90 18.06 29.28
C GLY A 335 7.68 16.58 29.58
N LYS A 336 7.85 16.23 30.85
CA LYS A 336 7.67 14.87 31.37
C LYS A 336 6.23 14.37 31.28
N ASP A 337 6.07 13.07 31.13
CA ASP A 337 4.77 12.42 31.12
C ASP A 337 4.23 12.21 32.55
N THR A 338 2.92 12.41 32.72
CA THR A 338 2.24 12.12 34.02
C THR A 338 1.97 10.62 34.21
N GLY A 339 2.21 9.81 33.17
CA GLY A 339 2.04 8.37 33.17
C GLY A 339 2.99 7.72 32.16
N TYR A 340 2.79 6.43 31.90
CA TYR A 340 3.65 5.68 31.00
C TYR A 340 3.40 6.05 29.53
N SER A 341 4.32 6.82 28.93
CA SER A 341 4.32 7.13 27.50
C SER A 341 5.54 6.49 26.83
N VAL A 342 5.34 5.74 25.74
CA VAL A 342 6.44 5.19 24.92
C VAL A 342 6.45 5.89 23.58
N ARG A 343 7.61 6.38 23.14
CA ARG A 343 7.77 6.98 21.81
C ARG A 343 8.90 6.29 21.07
N ARG A 344 8.68 5.94 19.81
CA ARG A 344 9.69 5.30 18.95
C ARG A 344 10.07 6.25 17.83
N ILE A 345 11.36 6.47 17.70
CA ILE A 345 11.97 7.30 16.68
C ILE A 345 12.96 6.39 15.95
N THR A 346 12.64 6.01 14.73
CA THR A 346 13.43 5.04 13.97
C THR A 346 13.97 5.68 12.70
N ASN A 347 15.27 5.52 12.49
CA ASN A 347 16.02 6.08 11.37
C ASN A 347 15.78 7.60 11.18
N PRO A 348 15.91 8.43 12.24
CA PRO A 348 15.90 9.89 12.07
C PRO A 348 17.06 10.33 11.18
N ASN A 349 16.84 11.32 10.31
CA ASN A 349 17.88 11.95 9.51
C ASN A 349 17.77 13.48 9.69
N TYR A 350 18.32 13.99 10.79
CA TYR A 350 18.13 15.38 11.18
C TYR A 350 19.41 16.18 10.98
N ALA A 351 19.31 17.29 10.25
CA ALA A 351 20.35 18.31 10.24
C ALA A 351 20.48 19.03 11.61
N GLY A 352 19.54 18.80 12.52
CA GLY A 352 19.49 19.38 13.85
C GLY A 352 19.35 18.35 14.98
N SER A 353 18.75 18.76 16.10
CA SER A 353 18.69 17.94 17.31
C SER A 353 17.36 17.22 17.53
N ILE A 354 17.39 16.20 18.39
CA ILE A 354 16.24 15.71 19.14
C ILE A 354 16.32 16.34 20.53
N ASP A 355 15.33 17.16 20.90
CA ASP A 355 15.32 17.86 22.19
C ASP A 355 14.44 17.15 23.21
N LEU A 356 15.09 16.54 24.21
CA LEU A 356 14.49 15.86 25.36
C LEU A 356 14.83 16.56 26.68
N ALA A 357 15.39 17.77 26.64
CA ALA A 357 15.95 18.42 27.81
C ALA A 357 14.91 18.79 28.88
N ALA A 358 13.63 18.90 28.51
CA ALA A 358 12.51 19.14 29.43
C ALA A 358 12.08 17.88 30.23
N GLY A 359 12.83 16.78 30.11
CA GLY A 359 12.51 15.49 30.69
C GLY A 359 11.59 14.66 29.79
N CYS A 360 11.80 13.35 29.78
CA CYS A 360 11.04 12.41 28.98
C CYS A 360 11.05 11.03 29.63
N ASP A 361 10.04 10.20 29.38
CA ASP A 361 10.01 8.81 29.80
C ASP A 361 9.85 7.88 28.58
N ASN A 362 10.54 6.73 28.61
CA ASN A 362 10.46 5.62 27.64
C ASN A 362 10.55 6.03 26.16
N VAL A 363 11.58 6.78 25.80
CA VAL A 363 11.87 7.14 24.41
C VAL A 363 12.88 6.16 23.83
N PHE A 364 12.61 5.64 22.63
CA PHE A 364 13.48 4.75 21.88
C PHE A 364 13.92 5.43 20.59
N ILE A 365 15.21 5.66 20.44
CA ILE A 365 15.83 6.23 19.25
C ILE A 365 16.73 5.17 18.64
N THR A 366 16.42 4.72 17.43
CA THR A 366 17.12 3.60 16.80
C THR A 366 17.56 3.95 15.39
N SER A 367 18.80 3.63 15.03
CA SER A 367 19.38 3.87 13.70
C SER A 367 19.42 5.35 13.31
N GLY A 368 19.89 5.65 12.10
CA GLY A 368 19.86 7.01 11.54
C GLY A 368 20.98 7.92 12.03
N GLN A 369 20.82 9.22 11.79
CA GLN A 369 21.79 10.26 12.13
C GLN A 369 21.12 11.54 12.63
N VAL A 370 21.70 12.11 13.69
CA VAL A 370 21.27 13.38 14.27
C VAL A 370 22.48 14.21 14.69
N THR A 371 22.36 15.54 14.58
CA THR A 371 23.41 16.45 15.05
C THR A 371 23.57 16.36 16.56
N LYS A 372 22.46 16.25 17.31
CA LYS A 372 22.49 16.14 18.77
C LYS A 372 21.22 15.46 19.30
N VAL A 373 21.33 14.76 20.43
CA VAL A 373 20.20 14.43 21.29
C VAL A 373 20.39 15.20 22.59
N ASP A 374 19.56 16.20 22.85
CA ASP A 374 19.61 16.97 24.09
C ASP A 374 18.88 16.17 25.18
N THR A 375 19.60 15.79 26.24
CA THR A 375 19.05 15.04 27.39
C THR A 375 19.22 15.87 28.66
N SER A 376 18.48 15.54 29.72
CA SER A 376 18.63 16.14 31.05
C SER A 376 18.57 15.08 32.15
N ASN A 377 18.85 15.47 33.39
CA ASN A 377 18.76 14.57 34.54
C ASN A 377 17.32 14.13 34.85
N ASP A 378 16.33 14.80 34.27
CA ASP A 378 14.92 14.48 34.43
C ASP A 378 14.42 13.45 33.40
N CYS A 379 15.27 13.05 32.44
CA CYS A 379 14.99 11.94 31.54
C CYS A 379 14.95 10.63 32.33
N GLY A 380 13.80 9.95 32.30
CA GLY A 380 13.65 8.54 32.68
C GLY A 380 14.29 7.62 31.64
N HIS A 381 13.67 6.48 31.34
CA HIS A 381 14.29 5.46 30.49
C HIS A 381 14.43 5.93 29.03
N LEU A 382 15.64 6.26 28.61
CA LEU A 382 15.97 6.64 27.23
C LEU A 382 16.85 5.57 26.60
N PHE A 383 16.42 4.99 25.48
CA PHE A 383 17.18 4.00 24.74
C PHE A 383 17.63 4.57 23.40
N ILE A 384 18.95 4.67 23.19
CA ILE A 384 19.57 5.14 21.96
C ILE A 384 20.43 4.01 21.41
N GLN A 385 20.10 3.52 20.21
CA GLN A 385 20.77 2.37 19.63
C GLN A 385 21.12 2.58 18.16
N GLY A 386 22.38 2.35 17.77
CA GLY A 386 22.76 2.38 16.35
C GLY A 386 22.67 3.76 15.70
N VAL A 387 22.61 4.83 16.48
CA VAL A 387 22.47 6.20 15.99
C VAL A 387 23.85 6.80 15.75
N ARG A 388 24.04 7.49 14.61
CA ARG A 388 25.17 8.40 14.42
C ARG A 388 24.86 9.74 15.07
N TRP A 389 25.59 10.08 16.12
CA TRP A 389 25.33 11.24 16.96
C TRP A 389 26.50 12.22 16.90
N GLY A 390 26.20 13.47 16.56
CA GLY A 390 27.14 14.58 16.67
C GLY A 390 27.42 15.22 15.32
N ASN A 391 27.85 16.47 15.36
CA ASN A 391 28.50 17.13 14.25
C ASN A 391 29.95 17.46 14.64
N ALA A 392 30.82 17.68 13.66
CA ALA A 392 32.21 18.04 13.91
C ALA A 392 32.31 19.29 14.80
N GLY A 393 33.15 19.23 15.83
CA GLY A 393 33.39 20.33 16.78
C GLY A 393 32.40 20.48 17.94
N VAL A 394 31.30 19.72 18.01
CA VAL A 394 30.33 19.80 19.12
C VAL A 394 30.46 18.59 20.04
N ARG A 395 30.79 18.83 21.32
CA ARG A 395 30.84 17.80 22.36
C ARG A 395 29.44 17.21 22.61
N VAL A 396 29.38 15.90 22.83
CA VAL A 396 28.14 15.21 23.20
C VAL A 396 28.08 15.01 24.70
N ASP A 397 27.05 15.58 25.34
CA ASP A 397 26.81 15.46 26.78
C ASP A 397 25.59 14.56 27.03
N ILE A 398 25.73 13.55 27.89
CA ILE A 398 24.69 12.55 28.19
C ILE A 398 24.29 12.65 29.67
N TYR A 399 22.99 12.75 29.92
CA TYR A 399 22.39 12.91 31.25
C TYR A 399 21.35 11.82 31.56
N GLY A 400 20.88 11.78 32.80
CA GLY A 400 19.71 10.99 33.21
C GLY A 400 19.84 9.48 33.02
N ASN A 401 18.70 8.78 32.92
CA ASN A 401 18.67 7.32 32.76
C ASN A 401 18.73 6.90 31.28
N THR A 402 19.93 7.06 30.70
CA THR A 402 20.14 6.90 29.25
C THR A 402 21.00 5.67 28.93
N PHE A 403 20.43 4.75 28.15
CA PHE A 403 21.07 3.58 27.56
C PHE A 403 21.53 3.91 26.14
N VAL A 404 22.84 3.94 25.89
CA VAL A 404 23.44 4.22 24.59
C VAL A 404 24.27 3.04 24.12
N THR A 405 23.83 2.40 23.05
CA THR A 405 24.47 1.17 22.55
C THR A 405 24.69 1.18 21.04
N GLY A 406 25.82 0.63 20.58
CA GLY A 406 26.10 0.52 19.14
C GLY A 406 26.10 1.83 18.36
N CYS A 407 26.20 2.99 19.03
CA CYS A 407 26.15 4.30 18.42
C CYS A 407 27.53 4.74 17.91
N SER A 408 27.57 5.63 16.93
CA SER A 408 28.81 6.26 16.48
C SER A 408 28.80 7.77 16.76
N PHE A 409 29.91 8.29 17.27
CA PHE A 409 30.02 9.67 17.72
C PHE A 409 31.00 10.46 16.85
N ALA A 410 30.57 11.62 16.35
CA ALA A 410 31.43 12.46 15.52
C ALA A 410 32.55 13.19 16.31
N GLN A 411 32.45 13.25 17.64
CA GLN A 411 33.30 14.02 18.55
C GLN A 411 33.39 13.38 19.94
N SER A 412 34.11 14.02 20.86
CA SER A 412 34.23 13.59 22.26
C SER A 412 32.86 13.53 22.95
N VAL A 413 32.68 12.48 23.74
CA VAL A 413 31.50 12.23 24.58
C VAL A 413 31.84 12.49 26.04
N ARG A 414 30.89 13.08 26.77
CA ARG A 414 30.94 13.27 28.23
C ARG A 414 29.68 12.70 28.86
N LEU A 415 29.87 11.81 29.83
CA LEU A 415 28.80 11.36 30.72
C LEU A 415 28.72 12.35 31.88
N MET A 416 27.56 12.96 32.09
CA MET A 416 27.41 14.04 33.06
C MET A 416 27.13 13.51 34.47
N PRO A 417 27.47 14.27 35.53
CA PRO A 417 27.15 13.89 36.91
C PRO A 417 25.65 13.60 37.09
N GLY A 418 25.33 12.48 37.73
CA GLY A 418 23.94 12.01 37.90
C GLY A 418 23.42 11.13 36.75
N TRP A 419 24.24 10.83 35.74
CA TRP A 419 23.91 9.81 34.75
C TRP A 419 23.82 8.42 35.38
N ASP A 420 22.77 7.68 35.03
CA ASP A 420 22.48 6.34 35.53
C ASP A 420 22.00 5.46 34.38
N GLY A 421 22.92 4.83 33.64
CA GLY A 421 22.55 4.08 32.44
C GLY A 421 23.59 3.08 31.95
N VAL A 422 23.51 2.75 30.66
CA VAL A 422 24.40 1.79 30.00
C VAL A 422 25.05 2.48 28.81
N PHE A 423 26.38 2.42 28.70
CA PHE A 423 27.12 2.95 27.57
C PHE A 423 28.03 1.85 26.99
N VAL A 424 27.54 1.13 25.96
CA VAL A 424 28.19 -0.12 25.51
C VAL A 424 28.30 -0.24 23.99
N GLY A 425 29.47 -0.69 23.52
CA GLY A 425 29.67 -1.01 22.10
C GLY A 425 29.60 0.20 21.17
N ASN A 426 29.87 1.40 21.69
CA ASN A 426 29.87 2.63 20.92
C ASN A 426 31.25 2.92 20.31
N ARG A 427 31.27 3.62 19.17
CA ARG A 427 32.48 4.03 18.43
C ARG A 427 32.58 5.55 18.35
N GLN A 428 33.78 6.09 18.40
CA GLN A 428 34.04 7.50 18.08
C GLN A 428 34.72 7.58 16.71
N ASP A 429 34.13 8.32 15.77
CA ASP A 429 34.64 8.47 14.40
C ASP A 429 35.55 9.70 14.23
N GLY A 430 35.59 10.62 15.20
CA GLY A 430 36.45 11.82 15.16
C GLY A 430 36.62 12.52 16.51
N GLY A 431 37.69 13.29 16.68
CA GLY A 431 38.05 14.01 17.91
C GLY A 431 39.04 13.26 18.82
N SER A 432 39.58 13.92 19.84
CA SER A 432 40.36 13.27 20.89
C SER A 432 39.50 12.29 21.68
N ALA A 433 40.12 11.21 22.18
CA ALA A 433 39.47 10.15 22.96
C ALA A 433 38.47 10.72 23.99
N PRO A 434 37.34 10.05 24.26
CA PRO A 434 36.30 10.60 25.11
C PRO A 434 36.86 10.81 26.50
N TYR A 435 36.67 12.02 27.00
CA TYR A 435 37.19 12.44 28.28
C TYR A 435 36.06 12.27 29.30
N PHE A 436 36.18 11.24 30.13
CA PHE A 436 35.26 11.01 31.24
C PHE A 436 35.60 12.00 32.36
N GLU A 437 34.82 13.07 32.47
CA GLU A 437 34.89 13.97 33.63
C GLU A 437 34.04 13.40 34.76
N ASN A 438 34.69 13.11 35.89
CA ASN A 438 34.06 12.80 37.18
C ASN A 438 33.36 11.42 37.27
N LEU A 439 34.09 10.40 37.77
CA LEU A 439 33.69 8.98 37.81
C LEU A 439 32.67 8.61 38.91
N ALA A 440 31.87 9.54 39.40
CA ALA A 440 30.85 9.28 40.42
C ALA A 440 29.48 8.99 39.77
N PHE A 441 29.37 7.88 39.05
CA PHE A 441 28.12 7.44 38.40
C PHE A 441 27.84 5.95 38.64
N SER A 442 26.58 5.54 38.52
CA SER A 442 26.08 4.19 38.82
C SER A 442 25.93 3.28 37.59
N GLY A 443 26.40 3.72 36.41
CA GLY A 443 26.16 3.04 35.12
C GLY A 443 27.27 2.10 34.62
N LEU A 444 26.91 1.24 33.65
CA LEU A 444 27.83 0.27 33.02
C LEU A 444 28.48 0.88 31.79
N VAL A 445 29.81 0.78 31.69
CA VAL A 445 30.59 1.26 30.55
C VAL A 445 31.44 0.12 30.00
N TYR A 446 31.12 -0.40 28.81
CA TYR A 446 31.83 -1.54 28.21
C TYR A 446 32.10 -1.35 26.71
N HIS A 447 33.34 -1.56 26.28
CA HIS A 447 33.73 -1.36 24.88
C HIS A 447 34.57 -2.56 24.42
N SER A 448 34.16 -3.21 23.33
CA SER A 448 34.95 -4.23 22.64
C SER A 448 35.51 -3.64 21.35
N ALA A 449 36.82 -3.77 21.13
CA ALA A 449 37.48 -3.28 19.94
C ALA A 449 37.14 -4.13 18.70
N PRO A 450 36.86 -3.47 17.57
CA PRO A 450 37.45 -3.87 16.30
C PRO A 450 38.56 -2.86 15.94
N ASP A 451 39.65 -3.37 15.37
CA ASP A 451 40.48 -2.69 14.37
C ASP A 451 41.11 -1.29 14.62
N GLY A 452 41.77 -1.08 15.77
CA GLY A 452 42.92 -0.15 15.84
C GLY A 452 42.63 1.35 15.90
N SER A 453 41.41 1.76 16.26
CA SER A 453 41.10 3.17 16.59
C SER A 453 41.41 3.49 18.06
N THR A 454 41.83 4.73 18.33
CA THR A 454 42.34 5.21 19.62
C THR A 454 41.31 5.10 20.76
N PHE A 455 41.74 4.47 21.85
CA PHE A 455 40.97 4.05 23.02
C PHE A 455 40.05 5.09 23.67
N LEU A 456 38.87 4.63 24.09
CA LEU A 456 38.19 5.06 25.31
C LEU A 456 38.94 4.47 26.51
N ALA A 457 39.82 5.25 27.15
CA ALA A 457 40.66 4.75 28.23
C ALA A 457 39.84 4.31 29.47
N LYS A 458 40.17 3.12 29.98
CA LYS A 458 39.62 2.41 31.15
C LYS A 458 38.17 1.91 31.01
N ALA A 459 38.03 0.61 30.71
CA ALA A 459 36.91 -0.17 31.25
C ALA A 459 36.97 -0.06 32.78
N SER A 460 36.17 0.84 33.34
CA SER A 460 36.07 1.08 34.78
C SER A 460 34.77 0.43 35.23
N LEU A 461 34.82 -0.74 35.86
CA LEU A 461 33.73 -1.16 36.74
C LEU A 461 33.80 -0.26 37.96
N ILE A 462 32.81 0.63 38.11
CA ILE A 462 32.79 1.63 39.18
C ILE A 462 32.15 1.02 40.44
N ALA A 463 32.73 1.38 41.57
CA ALA A 463 32.73 0.67 42.86
C ALA A 463 31.39 0.54 43.62
N ASN A 464 30.22 0.73 43.01
CA ASN A 464 28.95 0.82 43.73
C ASN A 464 27.73 0.14 43.06
N MET A 465 27.90 -0.77 42.09
CA MET A 465 26.77 -1.56 41.58
C MET A 465 26.37 -2.67 42.58
N PRO A 466 25.13 -2.69 43.11
CA PRO A 466 24.61 -3.83 43.84
C PRO A 466 24.40 -4.98 42.83
N GLY A 467 25.30 -5.96 42.83
CA GLY A 467 25.31 -7.05 41.86
C GLY A 467 26.31 -6.82 40.72
N SER A 468 27.61 -6.83 41.04
CA SER A 468 28.68 -6.71 40.06
C SER A 468 28.62 -7.83 39.00
N ILE A 469 28.63 -7.45 37.72
CA ILE A 469 29.13 -8.31 36.66
C ILE A 469 30.64 -8.45 36.91
N GLU A 470 31.07 -9.59 37.45
CA GLU A 470 32.50 -9.92 37.66
C GLU A 470 33.19 -10.04 36.29
N VAL A 471 33.87 -8.97 35.85
CA VAL A 471 34.94 -9.12 34.85
C VAL A 471 36.15 -9.66 35.61
N ALA A 472 36.38 -10.96 35.52
CA ALA A 472 37.58 -11.60 36.06
C ALA A 472 38.82 -11.06 35.32
N GLY A 473 39.39 -9.97 35.84
CA GLY A 473 40.72 -9.55 35.43
C GLY A 473 41.71 -10.68 35.74
N VAL A 474 42.71 -10.84 34.89
CA VAL A 474 43.83 -11.77 35.10
C VAL A 474 45.07 -10.93 35.35
N ASN A 475 45.82 -11.21 36.42
CA ASN A 475 47.11 -10.54 36.67
C ASN A 475 48.23 -11.57 36.82
N SER A 476 49.30 -11.37 36.04
CA SER A 476 50.57 -12.06 36.25
C SER A 476 51.28 -11.39 37.42
N VAL A 477 51.57 -12.18 38.46
CA VAL A 477 52.15 -11.69 39.72
C VAL A 477 53.67 -11.74 39.69
N GLY A 478 54.27 -12.65 38.92
CA GLY A 478 55.71 -12.86 38.87
C GLY A 478 56.27 -13.63 40.08
N ASP A 479 57.59 -13.53 40.29
CA ASP A 479 58.32 -14.19 41.38
C ASP A 479 58.42 -13.28 42.63
N THR A 480 57.28 -12.99 43.26
CA THR A 480 57.21 -12.17 44.47
C THR A 480 56.07 -12.64 45.39
N ASP A 481 56.16 -12.29 46.67
CA ASP A 481 55.00 -12.36 47.57
C ASP A 481 53.93 -11.36 47.11
N TYR A 482 52.66 -11.70 47.33
CA TYR A 482 51.54 -10.89 46.89
C TYR A 482 50.51 -10.70 48.01
N THR A 483 49.98 -9.48 48.13
CA THR A 483 48.85 -9.21 49.03
C THR A 483 47.62 -8.94 48.19
N PHE A 484 46.60 -9.79 48.31
CA PHE A 484 45.34 -9.60 47.63
C PHE A 484 44.60 -8.39 48.22
N ASN A 485 44.25 -7.42 47.40
CA ASN A 485 43.41 -6.30 47.79
C ASN A 485 41.97 -6.57 47.32
N PRO A 486 41.01 -6.84 48.23
CA PRO A 486 39.64 -7.23 47.86
C PRO A 486 38.90 -6.23 46.98
N THR A 487 39.29 -4.95 47.02
CA THR A 487 38.64 -3.87 46.26
C THR A 487 39.38 -3.49 44.98
N ALA A 488 40.61 -3.98 44.77
CA ALA A 488 41.47 -3.51 43.67
C ALA A 488 42.21 -4.64 42.91
N SER A 489 42.40 -5.80 43.53
CA SER A 489 43.05 -6.94 42.90
C SER A 489 42.08 -7.70 41.99
N PRO A 490 42.58 -8.29 40.89
CA PRO A 490 41.79 -9.16 40.04
C PRO A 490 41.42 -10.46 40.74
N THR A 491 40.28 -11.06 40.36
CA THR A 491 39.79 -12.33 40.91
C THR A 491 40.50 -13.56 40.33
N HIS A 492 41.44 -13.40 39.38
CA HIS A 492 42.35 -14.45 38.93
C HIS A 492 43.80 -13.99 38.97
N LEU A 493 44.60 -14.63 39.83
CA LEU A 493 46.04 -14.41 39.95
C LEU A 493 46.81 -15.55 39.27
N ILE A 494 47.77 -15.21 38.41
CA ILE A 494 48.64 -16.18 37.74
C ILE A 494 50.09 -15.96 38.15
N PHE A 495 50.73 -17.03 38.62
CA PHE A 495 52.16 -17.10 38.88
C PHE A 495 52.81 -17.90 37.75
N ASP A 496 53.16 -17.18 36.70
CA ASP A 496 53.75 -17.65 35.43
C ASP A 496 55.25 -17.34 35.29
N THR A 497 55.87 -16.80 36.34
CA THR A 497 57.33 -16.65 36.44
C THR A 497 57.90 -17.74 37.35
N ALA A 498 59.05 -18.30 36.96
CA ALA A 498 59.76 -19.29 37.75
C ALA A 498 60.15 -18.74 39.12
N PHE A 499 59.87 -19.50 40.18
CA PHE A 499 60.22 -19.07 41.54
C PHE A 499 61.70 -19.30 41.83
N SER A 500 62.29 -18.34 42.55
CA SER A 500 63.64 -18.42 43.12
C SER A 500 63.66 -18.69 44.64
N ALA A 501 62.49 -18.66 45.30
CA ALA A 501 62.28 -18.96 46.71
C ALA A 501 60.81 -19.35 46.96
N ASN A 502 60.48 -19.82 48.17
CA ASN A 502 59.08 -19.97 48.58
C ASN A 502 58.37 -18.61 48.54
N ARG A 503 57.13 -18.60 48.04
CA ARG A 503 56.28 -17.41 47.97
C ARG A 503 55.00 -17.60 48.74
N SER A 504 54.36 -16.48 49.08
CA SER A 504 53.12 -16.44 49.83
C SER A 504 52.15 -15.43 49.24
N ILE A 505 50.86 -15.74 49.36
CA ILE A 505 49.77 -14.82 49.08
C ILE A 505 49.11 -14.47 50.40
N SER A 506 49.08 -13.19 50.76
CA SER A 506 48.30 -12.70 51.89
C SER A 506 46.86 -12.44 51.46
N LEU A 507 45.90 -13.09 52.13
CA LEU A 507 44.46 -12.96 51.88
C LEU A 507 43.80 -12.24 53.06
N PRO A 508 43.60 -10.91 53.00
CA PRO A 508 42.95 -10.18 54.08
C PRO A 508 41.47 -10.54 54.18
N THR A 509 40.88 -10.31 55.35
CA THR A 509 39.44 -10.51 55.61
C THR A 509 38.69 -9.18 55.73
N LEU A 510 39.41 -8.06 55.88
CA LEU A 510 38.84 -6.71 55.93
C LEU A 510 38.40 -6.28 54.53
N ASN A 511 37.20 -5.70 54.42
CA ASN A 511 36.58 -5.21 53.18
C ASN A 511 36.35 -6.30 52.10
N VAL A 512 36.23 -7.57 52.49
CA VAL A 512 35.86 -8.67 51.59
C VAL A 512 34.36 -8.93 51.68
N ALA A 513 33.68 -9.03 50.54
CA ALA A 513 32.25 -9.37 50.51
C ALA A 513 32.02 -10.87 50.76
N TYR A 514 30.97 -11.23 51.49
CA TYR A 514 30.53 -12.62 51.60
C TYR A 514 30.26 -13.19 50.19
N GLY A 515 30.87 -14.33 49.87
CA GLY A 515 30.76 -15.00 48.58
C GLY A 515 31.79 -14.55 47.54
N GLN A 516 32.69 -13.61 47.84
CA GLN A 516 33.74 -13.17 46.91
C GLN A 516 34.64 -14.34 46.52
N LYS A 517 34.92 -14.50 45.21
CA LYS A 517 35.69 -15.61 44.65
C LYS A 517 37.09 -15.17 44.21
N LEU A 518 38.04 -16.08 44.32
CA LEU A 518 39.43 -15.88 43.87
C LEU A 518 39.96 -17.18 43.29
N ARG A 519 40.50 -17.15 42.07
CA ARG A 519 41.29 -18.24 41.50
C ARG A 519 42.77 -17.88 41.54
N ILE A 520 43.59 -18.84 41.94
CA ILE A 520 45.05 -18.73 41.89
C ILE A 520 45.57 -19.87 41.03
N THR A 521 46.42 -19.55 40.07
CA THR A 521 47.04 -20.50 39.15
C THR A 521 48.55 -20.35 39.21
N ARG A 522 49.25 -21.48 39.32
CA ARG A 522 50.71 -21.53 39.27
C ARG A 522 51.14 -22.39 38.09
N SER A 523 51.63 -21.73 37.04
CA SER A 523 51.93 -22.35 35.74
C SER A 523 53.42 -22.45 35.43
N ALA A 524 54.31 -21.78 36.19
CA ALA A 524 55.75 -21.83 35.94
C ALA A 524 56.52 -22.79 36.84
N ALA A 525 57.47 -23.51 36.23
CA ALA A 525 58.41 -24.40 36.91
C ALA A 525 59.45 -23.61 37.71
N ASN A 526 60.01 -24.21 38.77
CA ASN A 526 61.01 -23.56 39.62
C ASN A 526 62.37 -23.40 38.94
N VAL A 527 63.12 -22.39 39.35
CA VAL A 527 64.57 -22.32 39.14
C VAL A 527 65.26 -22.65 40.47
N GLY A 528 65.80 -23.87 40.55
CA GLY A 528 66.63 -24.35 41.67
C GLY A 528 65.90 -24.53 43.00
N GLY A 529 65.41 -25.74 43.30
CA GLY A 529 64.78 -26.11 44.58
C GLY A 529 63.27 -26.37 44.49
N PRO A 530 62.66 -27.11 45.44
CA PRO A 530 61.23 -27.37 45.48
C PRO A 530 60.46 -26.20 46.13
N TRP A 531 60.47 -25.03 45.48
CA TRP A 531 59.74 -23.86 45.97
C TRP A 531 58.22 -24.05 45.92
N THR A 532 57.53 -23.58 46.95
CA THR A 532 56.06 -23.63 47.08
C THR A 532 55.43 -22.23 47.06
N LEU A 533 54.12 -22.18 46.80
CA LEU A 533 53.29 -21.00 46.96
C LEU A 533 52.29 -21.25 48.08
N GLU A 534 52.42 -20.57 49.21
CA GLU A 534 51.47 -20.66 50.32
C GLU A 534 50.30 -19.70 50.11
N VAL A 535 49.07 -20.22 50.14
CA VAL A 535 47.85 -19.42 49.90
C VAL A 535 47.23 -18.98 51.22
N GLY A 536 47.66 -17.83 51.73
CA GLY A 536 47.13 -17.19 52.93
C GLY A 536 47.11 -18.10 54.15
N SER A 537 46.10 -17.92 54.99
CA SER A 537 45.85 -18.77 56.15
C SER A 537 45.03 -20.03 55.83
N THR A 538 44.89 -20.40 54.55
CA THR A 538 43.99 -21.49 54.12
C THR A 538 44.58 -22.88 54.30
N GLY A 539 45.88 -22.98 54.59
CA GLY A 539 46.62 -24.24 54.65
C GLY A 539 46.87 -24.88 53.27
N LYS A 540 46.53 -24.20 52.17
CA LYS A 540 46.81 -24.69 50.81
C LYS A 540 48.19 -24.24 50.35
N THR A 541 49.05 -25.23 50.15
CA THR A 541 50.32 -25.08 49.45
C THR A 541 50.16 -25.49 47.99
N MET A 542 50.53 -24.61 47.06
CA MET A 542 50.48 -24.87 45.62
C MET A 542 51.85 -25.24 45.08
N VAL A 543 51.92 -26.34 44.32
CA VAL A 543 53.11 -26.80 43.60
C VAL A 543 53.05 -26.39 42.12
N TYR A 544 54.13 -26.63 41.37
CA TYR A 544 54.15 -26.38 39.92
C TYR A 544 52.96 -27.06 39.23
N ASN A 545 52.36 -26.37 38.26
CA ASN A 545 51.26 -26.83 37.43
C ASN A 545 49.96 -27.13 38.21
N THR A 546 49.62 -26.26 39.17
CA THR A 546 48.39 -26.40 39.97
C THR A 546 47.57 -25.12 40.01
N TRP A 547 46.29 -25.26 40.33
CA TRP A 547 45.37 -24.16 40.58
C TRP A 547 44.53 -24.43 41.83
N CYS A 548 44.00 -23.37 42.45
CA CYS A 548 42.97 -23.47 43.47
C CYS A 548 41.95 -22.33 43.37
N ASP A 549 40.72 -22.63 43.75
CA ASP A 549 39.61 -21.69 43.86
C ASP A 549 39.27 -21.47 45.33
N LEU A 550 39.06 -20.21 45.67
CA LEU A 550 38.73 -19.77 47.01
C LEU A 550 37.42 -19.00 47.01
N ILE A 551 36.67 -19.13 48.10
CA ILE A 551 35.51 -18.28 48.39
C ILE A 551 35.63 -17.71 49.80
N PHE A 552 35.31 -16.42 49.96
CA PHE A 552 35.19 -15.83 51.27
C PHE A 552 33.82 -16.16 51.88
N ASN A 553 33.79 -16.86 53.01
CA ASN A 553 32.55 -17.29 53.65
C ASN A 553 32.01 -16.30 54.70
N GLY A 554 32.52 -15.06 54.71
CA GLY A 554 32.16 -14.03 55.69
C GLY A 554 33.07 -13.99 56.93
N SER A 555 33.96 -14.98 57.11
CA SER A 555 34.92 -14.99 58.22
C SER A 555 36.35 -15.30 57.76
N PHE A 556 36.53 -16.19 56.79
CA PHE A 556 37.82 -16.55 56.22
C PHE A 556 37.70 -16.97 54.75
N TRP A 557 38.83 -17.07 54.06
CA TRP A 557 38.92 -17.62 52.72
C TRP A 557 38.98 -19.14 52.78
N ALA A 558 37.98 -19.82 52.22
CA ALA A 558 37.92 -21.27 52.14
C ALA A 558 38.31 -21.74 50.74
N VAL A 559 39.20 -22.74 50.64
CA VAL A 559 39.48 -23.41 49.37
C VAL A 559 38.30 -24.31 49.02
N THR A 560 37.71 -24.06 47.86
CA THR A 560 36.51 -24.75 47.37
C THR A 560 36.84 -25.82 46.35
N ALA A 561 37.89 -25.61 45.56
CA ALA A 561 38.41 -26.57 44.60
C ALA A 561 39.91 -26.38 44.41
N SER A 562 40.61 -27.44 43.99
CA SER A 562 41.99 -27.34 43.53
C SER A 562 42.32 -28.51 42.63
N GLY A 563 43.26 -28.33 41.72
CA GLY A 563 43.65 -29.37 40.77
C GLY A 563 44.97 -29.07 40.08
N ASN A 564 45.35 -29.97 39.18
CA ASN A 564 46.43 -29.72 38.23
C ASN A 564 45.89 -28.90 37.06
N ILE A 565 46.75 -28.06 36.48
CA ILE A 565 46.44 -27.30 35.25
C ILE A 565 46.47 -28.25 34.05
#